data_AF-A0A927LPN2-F1
#
_entry.id   AF-A0A927LPN2-F1
#
_cell.length_a   1.000
_cell.length_b   1.000
_cell.length_c   1.000
_cell.angle_alpha   90.00
_cell.angle_beta   90.00
_cell.angle_gamma   90.00
#
_symmetry.space_group_name_H-M   'P 1'
#
loop_
_entity.id
_entity.type
_entity.pdbx_description
1 polymer ?
#
loop_
_entity_poly.entity_id
_entity_poly.type
_entity_poly.pdbx_seq_one_letter_code
_entity_poly.pdbx_strand_id
1 'polypeptide(L)'
;MKLSKKEISTFFDIIQVNNNLRDTSLDFLNLIIEGVAKFIPWQNISMIENGLGKIPTFEDIKGNMLLGNGGICLDINRFMFYLLTEIGYDVQYILCGRINAEKRHIAIITYFNGNPYFIDFGDAQPYYKALNVHDNRIITRGTTEYQFQNKENEYQLLIKKNNEWNVSYVFNFQRYNEIDFASFIQKYYTDINYGPFWKAVHFAYYPNKKLRAIKGMTILVEKENGVICTLKHSNFEQFNISLKKYFDKDILVKFRFYENFIKLEEITQKNNMINTLKQFIAFETIANDEKANSQGIELVSDLLKSIGFSISIEGDSPFKQPVIIAKHTNKNSTKKVTLYSHYDVEKIHKEEKWNTDPFVLVEKDGRYYARGIADNKGVLLSRIFSLIELKKNDEELPNILWIIQGEEEVAGQTTFEVIPKHIEEFNSKIYVEETGVYQDNVPVIFHLPETKSRPDFIDDMNNAIYDGTAIYANRHLNKFTKCPFITNIPKDAYYVGFGPNDSLCNIHRDNESLSIEKLVKHNDVFKKFIKWINKTEI
;
A
#
# COMPACT_ATOMS: atom_id res chain seq x y z
N MET A 1 -7.97 30.06 -8.87
CA MET A 1 -7.07 29.55 -9.93
C MET A 1 -7.66 29.98 -11.27
N LYS A 2 -6.86 30.17 -12.33
CA LYS A 2 -7.36 30.60 -13.64
C LYS A 2 -6.72 29.77 -14.76
N LEU A 3 -7.49 29.50 -15.81
CA LEU A 3 -6.99 28.93 -17.06
C LEU A 3 -6.82 30.05 -18.09
N SER A 4 -5.68 30.09 -18.75
CA SER A 4 -5.45 31.00 -19.87
C SER A 4 -6.28 30.57 -21.09
N LYS A 5 -6.56 31.52 -21.99
CA LYS A 5 -7.26 31.23 -23.25
C LYS A 5 -6.54 30.16 -24.09
N LYS A 6 -5.20 30.11 -24.03
CA LYS A 6 -4.41 29.10 -24.72
C LYS A 6 -4.66 27.71 -24.15
N GLU A 7 -4.64 27.57 -22.82
CA GLU A 7 -4.91 26.30 -22.14
C GLU A 7 -6.34 25.81 -22.41
N ILE A 8 -7.34 26.70 -22.38
CA ILE A 8 -8.72 26.35 -22.73
C ILE A 8 -8.81 25.88 -24.19
N SER A 9 -8.16 26.58 -25.12
CA SER A 9 -8.11 26.16 -26.53
C SER A 9 -7.48 24.77 -26.69
N THR A 10 -6.33 24.54 -26.04
CA THR A 10 -5.66 23.24 -26.07
C THR A 10 -6.57 22.14 -25.51
N PHE A 11 -7.30 22.39 -24.43
CA PHE A 11 -8.24 21.41 -23.90
C PHE A 11 -9.40 21.13 -24.86
N PHE A 12 -9.96 22.17 -25.49
CA PHE A 12 -11.00 22.02 -26.51
C PHE A 12 -10.55 21.24 -27.74
N ASP A 13 -9.29 21.40 -28.17
CA ASP A 13 -8.70 20.59 -29.24
C ASP A 13 -8.65 19.10 -28.84
N ILE A 14 -8.30 18.79 -27.58
CA ILE A 14 -8.26 17.41 -27.06
C ILE A 14 -9.65 16.77 -27.06
N ILE A 15 -10.66 17.51 -26.59
CA ILE A 15 -12.03 17.00 -26.51
C ILE A 15 -12.81 17.16 -27.82
N GLN A 16 -12.16 17.68 -28.89
CA GLN A 16 -12.72 17.92 -30.22
C GLN A 16 -13.98 18.80 -30.21
N VAL A 17 -13.97 19.86 -29.40
CA VAL A 17 -15.03 20.86 -29.33
C VAL A 17 -14.54 22.15 -29.99
N ASN A 18 -15.36 22.74 -30.86
CA ASN A 18 -15.00 24.01 -31.50
C ASN A 18 -14.81 25.09 -30.44
N ASN A 19 -13.70 25.82 -30.54
CA ASN A 19 -13.36 26.84 -29.57
C ASN A 19 -14.26 28.08 -29.70
N ASN A 20 -15.34 28.12 -28.92
CA ASN A 20 -16.26 29.26 -28.83
C ASN A 20 -16.32 29.79 -27.39
N LEU A 21 -15.27 30.49 -26.95
CA LEU A 21 -15.08 30.99 -25.58
C LEU A 21 -16.18 31.94 -25.05
N ARG A 22 -17.18 32.30 -25.85
CA ARG A 22 -18.30 33.17 -25.44
C ARG A 22 -19.66 32.48 -25.47
N ASP A 23 -19.72 31.24 -25.94
CA ASP A 23 -20.95 30.48 -25.97
C ASP A 23 -21.20 29.87 -24.60
N THR A 24 -22.25 30.35 -23.93
CA THR A 24 -22.69 29.82 -22.64
C THR A 24 -24.06 29.14 -22.79
N SER A 25 -24.36 28.58 -23.97
CA SER A 25 -25.60 27.84 -24.20
C SER A 25 -25.57 26.45 -23.58
N LEU A 26 -26.75 25.87 -23.36
CA LEU A 26 -26.90 24.48 -22.93
C LEU A 26 -26.39 23.50 -24.00
N ASP A 27 -26.57 23.82 -25.28
CA ASP A 27 -26.10 22.98 -26.38
C ASP A 27 -24.58 22.92 -26.42
N PHE A 28 -23.89 24.05 -26.24
CA PHE A 28 -22.44 24.08 -26.14
C PHE A 28 -21.92 23.34 -24.92
N LEU A 29 -22.58 23.46 -23.77
CA LEU A 29 -22.24 22.69 -22.57
C LEU A 29 -22.36 21.18 -22.81
N ASN A 30 -23.40 20.74 -23.52
CA ASN A 30 -23.58 19.32 -23.86
C ASN A 30 -22.48 18.82 -24.80
N LEU A 31 -21.99 19.64 -25.74
CA LEU A 31 -20.82 19.30 -26.56
C LEU A 31 -19.56 19.11 -25.70
N ILE A 32 -19.34 19.98 -24.70
CA ILE A 32 -18.22 19.85 -23.76
C ILE A 32 -18.36 18.53 -22.96
N ILE A 33 -19.54 18.24 -22.41
CA ILE A 33 -19.78 17.01 -21.62
C ILE A 33 -19.54 15.76 -22.47
N GLU A 34 -20.03 15.74 -23.71
CA GLU A 34 -19.81 14.62 -24.63
C GLU A 34 -18.32 14.46 -24.99
N GLY A 35 -17.63 15.57 -25.29
CA GLY A 35 -16.21 15.56 -25.60
C GLY A 35 -15.36 15.03 -24.44
N VAL A 36 -15.60 15.51 -23.21
CA VAL A 36 -14.89 15.03 -22.01
C VAL A 36 -15.14 13.53 -21.81
N ALA A 37 -16.39 13.08 -21.87
CA ALA A 37 -16.72 11.66 -21.70
C ALA A 37 -16.01 10.74 -22.71
N LYS A 38 -15.77 11.23 -23.93
CA LYS A 38 -15.13 10.47 -25.01
C LYS A 38 -13.60 10.47 -24.92
N PHE A 39 -12.98 11.61 -24.57
CA PHE A 39 -11.55 11.82 -24.74
C PHE A 39 -10.76 11.92 -23.43
N ILE A 40 -11.43 12.15 -22.29
CA ILE A 40 -10.80 12.29 -20.98
C ILE A 40 -11.16 11.05 -20.14
N PRO A 41 -10.21 10.13 -19.91
CA PRO A 41 -10.50 8.92 -19.16
C PRO A 41 -10.64 9.21 -17.66
N TRP A 42 -11.56 8.50 -17.02
CA TRP A 42 -11.61 8.41 -15.56
C TRP A 42 -10.60 7.35 -15.10
N GLN A 43 -9.64 7.72 -14.26
CA GLN A 43 -8.55 6.81 -13.88
C GLN A 43 -7.87 7.23 -12.57
N ASN A 44 -7.24 6.26 -11.89
CA ASN A 44 -6.41 6.48 -10.69
C ASN A 44 -4.91 6.20 -10.92
N ILE A 45 -4.51 5.98 -12.17
CA ILE A 45 -3.13 5.74 -12.58
C ILE A 45 -2.24 6.92 -12.23
N SER A 46 -2.64 8.16 -12.51
CA SER A 46 -1.84 9.35 -12.13
C SER A 46 -1.63 9.42 -10.61
N MET A 47 -2.62 8.98 -9.83
CA MET A 47 -2.53 8.88 -8.38
C MET A 47 -1.53 7.80 -7.94
N ILE A 48 -1.52 6.63 -8.59
CA ILE A 48 -0.54 5.56 -8.37
C ILE A 48 0.87 6.01 -8.77
N GLU A 49 1.01 6.68 -9.92
CA GLU A 49 2.28 7.19 -10.43
C GLU A 49 2.89 8.24 -9.50
N ASN A 50 2.07 9.12 -8.91
CA ASN A 50 2.53 10.10 -7.93
C ASN A 50 2.91 9.44 -6.59
N GLY A 51 2.21 8.37 -6.21
CA GLY A 51 2.45 7.61 -4.99
C GLY A 51 1.64 8.09 -3.78
N LEU A 52 1.56 7.24 -2.76
CA LEU A 52 0.79 7.50 -1.55
C LEU A 52 1.31 8.75 -0.82
N GLY A 53 0.38 9.59 -0.38
CA GLY A 53 0.63 10.86 0.31
C GLY A 53 0.86 12.06 -0.62
N LYS A 54 0.92 11.87 -1.94
CA LYS A 54 1.11 12.96 -2.90
C LYS A 54 -0.23 13.47 -3.43
N ILE A 55 -0.74 14.53 -2.79
CA ILE A 55 -1.95 15.24 -3.22
C ILE A 55 -1.59 16.14 -4.41
N PRO A 56 -2.26 16.02 -5.57
CA PRO A 56 -1.95 16.83 -6.74
C PRO A 56 -2.35 18.29 -6.50
N THR A 57 -1.44 19.20 -6.88
CA THR A 57 -1.76 20.63 -6.99
C THR A 57 -2.70 20.86 -8.17
N PHE A 58 -3.29 22.06 -8.25
CA PHE A 58 -4.09 22.41 -9.43
C PHE A 58 -3.25 22.44 -10.72
N GLU A 59 -1.96 22.78 -10.64
CA GLU A 59 -1.07 22.75 -11.81
C GLU A 59 -0.83 21.32 -12.28
N ASP A 60 -0.70 20.35 -11.37
CA ASP A 60 -0.59 18.93 -11.71
C ASP A 60 -1.87 18.42 -12.39
N ILE A 61 -3.04 18.79 -11.85
CA ILE A 61 -4.35 18.47 -12.43
C ILE A 61 -4.48 19.07 -13.83
N LYS A 62 -4.15 20.36 -13.98
CA LYS A 62 -4.17 21.07 -15.26
C LYS A 62 -3.26 20.40 -16.28
N GLY A 63 -2.04 20.05 -15.90
CA GLY A 63 -1.11 19.31 -16.75
C GLY A 63 -1.70 17.99 -17.25
N ASN A 64 -2.33 17.20 -16.36
CA ASN A 64 -2.99 15.96 -16.74
C ASN A 64 -4.16 16.18 -17.72
N MET A 65 -4.98 17.19 -17.51
CA MET A 65 -6.11 17.49 -18.40
C MET A 65 -5.65 17.96 -19.78
N LEU A 66 -4.63 18.81 -19.84
CA LEU A 66 -4.03 19.30 -21.09
C LEU A 66 -3.19 18.26 -21.85
N LEU A 67 -2.94 17.10 -21.23
CA LEU A 67 -2.39 15.92 -21.91
C LEU A 67 -3.47 14.89 -22.25
N GLY A 68 -4.73 15.14 -21.88
CA GLY A 68 -5.83 14.17 -22.02
C GLY A 68 -5.64 12.93 -21.16
N ASN A 69 -4.96 13.04 -20.02
CA ASN A 69 -4.75 11.93 -19.07
C ASN A 69 -5.95 11.71 -18.17
N GLY A 70 -6.80 12.74 -18.00
CA GLY A 70 -7.91 12.69 -17.06
C GLY A 70 -7.45 12.49 -15.61
N GLY A 71 -8.25 11.79 -14.83
CA GLY A 71 -8.00 11.57 -13.39
C GLY A 71 -9.24 11.02 -12.69
N ILE A 72 -9.27 11.08 -11.36
CA ILE A 72 -10.46 10.70 -10.59
C ILE A 72 -11.47 11.87 -10.57
N CYS A 73 -12.64 11.67 -9.97
CA CYS A 73 -13.67 12.71 -9.90
C CYS A 73 -13.16 14.02 -9.27
N LEU A 74 -12.25 13.89 -8.29
CA LEU A 74 -11.62 15.01 -7.61
C LEU A 74 -10.74 15.85 -8.56
N ASP A 75 -10.17 15.25 -9.60
CA ASP A 75 -9.30 15.96 -10.53
C ASP A 75 -10.12 16.57 -11.68
N ILE A 76 -10.95 15.75 -12.33
CA ILE A 76 -11.70 16.16 -13.53
C ILE A 76 -12.70 17.26 -13.18
N ASN A 77 -13.54 17.08 -12.15
CA ASN A 77 -14.55 18.09 -11.80
C ASN A 77 -13.92 19.39 -11.27
N ARG A 78 -12.72 19.34 -10.65
CA ARG A 78 -12.00 20.56 -10.26
C ARG A 78 -11.53 21.35 -11.47
N PHE A 79 -10.86 20.69 -12.42
CA PHE A 79 -10.45 21.34 -13.67
C PHE A 79 -11.65 21.91 -14.44
N MET A 80 -12.71 21.12 -14.60
CA MET A 80 -13.89 21.53 -15.35
C MET A 80 -14.63 22.69 -14.69
N PHE A 81 -14.67 22.77 -13.37
CA PHE A 81 -15.24 23.92 -12.67
C PHE A 81 -14.54 25.22 -13.05
N TYR A 82 -13.20 25.26 -13.03
CA TYR A 82 -12.47 26.47 -13.42
C TYR A 82 -12.60 26.75 -14.91
N LEU A 83 -12.58 25.72 -15.76
CA LEU A 83 -12.79 25.90 -17.21
C LEU A 83 -14.15 26.53 -17.51
N LEU A 84 -15.23 25.99 -16.94
CA LEU A 84 -16.59 26.49 -17.13
C LEU A 84 -16.73 27.92 -16.58
N THR A 85 -16.11 28.21 -15.44
CA THR A 85 -16.06 29.57 -14.87
C THR A 85 -15.39 30.56 -15.83
N GLU A 86 -14.23 30.22 -16.39
CA GLU A 86 -13.45 31.11 -17.25
C GLU A 86 -14.12 31.36 -18.62
N ILE A 87 -14.94 30.43 -19.12
CA ILE A 87 -15.73 30.63 -20.35
C ILE A 87 -17.12 31.25 -20.09
N GLY A 88 -17.48 31.50 -18.82
CA GLY A 88 -18.62 32.33 -18.45
C GLY A 88 -19.87 31.60 -17.96
N TYR A 89 -19.81 30.30 -17.65
CA TYR A 89 -20.91 29.61 -16.99
C TYR A 89 -20.98 29.98 -15.50
N ASP A 90 -22.21 30.15 -14.97
CA ASP A 90 -22.46 30.28 -13.54
C ASP A 90 -22.47 28.89 -12.90
N VAL A 91 -21.32 28.48 -12.35
CA VAL A 91 -21.12 27.15 -11.77
C VAL A 91 -20.90 27.20 -10.26
N GLN A 92 -21.36 26.17 -9.56
CA GLN A 92 -21.09 25.93 -8.14
C GLN A 92 -20.73 24.47 -7.90
N TYR A 93 -19.82 24.21 -6.95
CA TYR A 93 -19.62 22.86 -6.46
C TYR A 93 -20.78 22.41 -5.57
N ILE A 94 -21.09 21.13 -5.67
CA ILE A 94 -21.94 20.40 -4.73
C ILE A 94 -21.22 19.14 -4.26
N LEU A 95 -21.58 18.66 -3.07
CA LEU A 95 -21.14 17.36 -2.56
C LEU A 95 -22.23 16.31 -2.77
N CYS A 96 -21.82 15.16 -3.31
CA CYS A 96 -22.66 14.01 -3.58
C CYS A 96 -22.18 12.80 -2.79
N GLY A 97 -23.10 11.87 -2.51
CA GLY A 97 -22.77 10.62 -1.86
C GLY A 97 -24.00 9.72 -1.71
N ARG A 98 -23.85 8.63 -0.96
CA ARG A 98 -24.96 7.71 -0.67
C ARG A 98 -25.90 8.31 0.39
N ILE A 99 -27.08 7.70 0.53
CA ILE A 99 -27.97 7.92 1.66
C ILE A 99 -27.22 7.54 2.95
N ASN A 100 -27.31 8.38 3.98
CA ASN A 100 -26.71 8.16 5.31
C ASN A 100 -25.19 7.91 5.31
N ALA A 101 -24.47 8.46 4.33
CA ALA A 101 -23.02 8.38 4.25
C ALA A 101 -22.41 9.77 4.07
N GLU A 102 -21.14 9.91 4.49
CA GLU A 102 -20.31 11.08 4.18
C GLU A 102 -20.32 11.33 2.66
N LYS A 103 -20.53 12.59 2.26
CA LYS A 103 -20.55 12.99 0.85
C LYS A 103 -19.10 13.14 0.36
N ARG A 104 -18.60 12.13 -0.35
CA ARG A 104 -17.19 11.99 -0.77
C ARG A 104 -16.98 12.14 -2.27
N HIS A 105 -17.93 12.74 -2.97
CA HIS A 105 -17.89 13.00 -4.41
C HIS A 105 -18.21 14.47 -4.67
N ILE A 106 -17.47 15.10 -5.58
CA ILE A 106 -17.74 16.47 -6.02
C ILE A 106 -18.46 16.42 -7.37
N ALA A 107 -19.49 17.25 -7.54
CA ALA A 107 -20.13 17.49 -8.83
C ALA A 107 -20.39 18.99 -9.00
N ILE A 108 -20.92 19.38 -10.16
CA ILE A 108 -21.14 20.78 -10.51
C ILE A 108 -22.63 21.01 -10.77
N ILE A 109 -23.15 22.16 -10.32
CA ILE A 109 -24.44 22.68 -10.75
C ILE A 109 -24.20 23.96 -11.55
N THR A 110 -24.92 24.11 -12.66
CA THR A 110 -25.05 25.36 -13.41
C THR A 110 -26.51 25.76 -13.55
N TYR A 111 -26.79 27.00 -13.96
CA TYR A 111 -28.14 27.50 -14.09
C TYR A 111 -28.46 27.95 -15.53
N PHE A 112 -29.63 27.56 -16.03
CA PHE A 112 -30.19 28.07 -17.28
C PHE A 112 -31.64 28.47 -17.08
N ASN A 113 -31.97 29.73 -17.39
CA ASN A 113 -33.31 30.29 -17.18
C ASN A 113 -33.85 30.02 -15.76
N GLY A 114 -32.99 30.14 -14.74
CA GLY A 114 -33.31 29.88 -13.33
C GLY A 114 -33.42 28.41 -12.93
N ASN A 115 -33.28 27.46 -13.85
CA ASN A 115 -33.34 26.02 -13.56
C ASN A 115 -31.95 25.46 -13.27
N PRO A 116 -31.77 24.63 -12.23
CA PRO A 116 -30.51 23.98 -11.90
C PRO A 116 -30.25 22.75 -12.80
N TYR A 117 -29.04 22.67 -13.32
CA TYR A 117 -28.56 21.55 -14.13
C TYR A 117 -27.36 20.88 -13.45
N PHE A 118 -27.49 19.58 -13.19
CA PHE A 118 -26.44 18.72 -12.67
C PHE A 118 -25.46 18.32 -13.77
N ILE A 119 -24.18 18.46 -13.46
CA ILE A 119 -23.06 18.09 -14.32
C ILE A 119 -22.07 17.28 -13.50
N ASP A 120 -21.63 16.15 -14.06
CA ASP A 120 -20.58 15.34 -13.49
C ASP A 120 -19.70 14.78 -14.60
N PHE A 121 -18.50 15.34 -14.71
CA PHE A 121 -17.46 14.88 -15.64
C PHE A 121 -16.61 13.76 -15.03
N GLY A 122 -16.68 13.60 -13.70
CA GLY A 122 -15.86 12.70 -12.90
C GLY A 122 -16.50 11.36 -12.58
N ASP A 123 -17.69 11.09 -13.11
CA ASP A 123 -18.31 9.77 -13.00
C ASP A 123 -17.69 8.81 -14.02
N ALA A 124 -17.27 7.63 -13.56
CA ALA A 124 -16.84 6.55 -14.44
C ALA A 124 -17.97 6.08 -15.39
N GLN A 125 -19.21 6.54 -15.17
CA GLN A 125 -20.39 6.37 -16.03
C GLN A 125 -21.00 7.73 -16.43
N PRO A 126 -20.53 8.37 -17.51
CA PRO A 126 -20.86 9.76 -17.86
C PRO A 126 -22.30 9.96 -18.38
N TYR A 127 -22.87 11.13 -18.12
CA TYR A 127 -24.28 11.44 -18.45
C TYR A 127 -24.51 12.03 -19.86
N TYR A 128 -23.45 12.27 -20.65
CA TYR A 128 -23.40 12.88 -22.01
C TYR A 128 -24.14 14.22 -22.21
N LYS A 129 -24.89 14.71 -21.23
CA LYS A 129 -25.55 16.01 -21.23
C LYS A 129 -25.74 16.50 -19.80
N ALA A 130 -25.92 17.81 -19.64
CA ALA A 130 -26.31 18.39 -18.37
C ALA A 130 -27.77 18.00 -18.06
N LEU A 131 -28.06 17.65 -16.81
CA LEU A 131 -29.36 17.11 -16.42
C LEU A 131 -30.14 18.12 -15.58
N ASN A 132 -31.32 18.51 -16.03
CA ASN A 132 -32.19 19.39 -15.23
C ASN A 132 -32.66 18.65 -13.97
N VAL A 133 -32.32 19.16 -12.80
CA VAL A 133 -32.58 18.49 -11.52
C VAL A 133 -34.07 18.46 -11.18
N HIS A 134 -34.85 19.41 -11.70
CA HIS A 134 -36.30 19.46 -11.51
C HIS A 134 -37.08 18.63 -12.54
N ASP A 135 -36.40 18.05 -13.52
CA ASP A 135 -37.01 17.16 -14.50
C ASP A 135 -37.07 15.74 -13.95
N ASN A 136 -38.26 15.34 -13.49
CA ASN A 136 -38.51 14.01 -12.94
C ASN A 136 -38.77 12.94 -14.02
N ARG A 137 -38.63 13.27 -15.31
CA ARG A 137 -38.79 12.29 -16.39
C ARG A 137 -37.61 11.32 -16.41
N ILE A 138 -37.88 10.13 -16.96
CA ILE A 138 -36.83 9.14 -17.21
C ILE A 138 -35.91 9.66 -18.32
N ILE A 139 -34.62 9.67 -18.03
CA ILE A 139 -33.53 10.02 -18.94
C ILE A 139 -32.82 8.74 -19.34
N THR A 140 -32.68 8.48 -20.62
CA THR A 140 -32.04 7.24 -21.12
C THR A 140 -30.68 7.54 -21.77
N ARG A 141 -29.69 6.69 -21.45
CA ARG A 141 -28.36 6.64 -22.07
C ARG A 141 -28.06 5.20 -22.49
N GLY A 142 -28.23 4.90 -23.77
CA GLY A 142 -28.14 3.52 -24.25
C GLY A 142 -29.18 2.66 -23.54
N THR A 143 -28.74 1.66 -22.77
CA THR A 143 -29.60 0.80 -21.95
C THR A 143 -29.76 1.27 -20.50
N THR A 144 -29.04 2.32 -20.10
CA THR A 144 -29.09 2.85 -18.73
C THR A 144 -30.19 3.92 -18.62
N GLU A 145 -31.01 3.84 -17.58
CA GLU A 145 -32.05 4.83 -17.29
C GLU A 145 -31.75 5.55 -15.98
N TYR A 146 -32.04 6.86 -15.94
CA TYR A 146 -31.88 7.74 -14.80
C TYR A 146 -33.15 8.55 -14.56
N GLN A 147 -33.34 9.03 -13.34
CA GLN A 147 -34.35 10.05 -13.04
C GLN A 147 -33.95 10.80 -11.77
N PHE A 148 -34.43 12.03 -11.63
CA PHE A 148 -34.35 12.73 -10.34
C PHE A 148 -35.59 12.47 -9.50
N GLN A 149 -35.37 12.47 -8.19
CA GLN A 149 -36.43 12.53 -7.19
C GLN A 149 -36.11 13.65 -6.22
N ASN A 150 -37.07 14.57 -6.06
CA ASN A 150 -37.00 15.66 -5.09
C ASN A 150 -37.62 15.22 -3.76
N LYS A 151 -36.91 15.44 -2.65
CA LYS A 151 -37.37 15.21 -1.28
C LYS A 151 -37.09 16.43 -0.43
N GLU A 152 -38.04 17.36 -0.30
CA GLU A 152 -37.99 18.61 0.50
C GLU A 152 -36.65 19.37 0.51
N ASN A 153 -35.63 18.87 1.21
CA ASN A 153 -34.30 19.46 1.38
C ASN A 153 -33.15 18.71 0.67
N GLU A 154 -33.46 17.66 -0.09
CA GLU A 154 -32.50 16.73 -0.68
C GLU A 154 -32.94 16.27 -2.08
N TYR A 155 -31.98 16.18 -3.00
CA TYR A 155 -32.19 15.68 -4.36
C TYR A 155 -31.49 14.33 -4.52
N GLN A 156 -32.20 13.39 -5.15
CA GLN A 156 -31.70 12.04 -5.39
C GLN A 156 -31.61 11.80 -6.89
N LEU A 157 -30.43 11.44 -7.36
CA LEU A 157 -30.23 10.92 -8.72
C LEU A 157 -30.34 9.41 -8.66
N LEU A 158 -31.37 8.86 -9.28
CA LEU A 158 -31.59 7.42 -9.37
C LEU A 158 -31.04 6.88 -10.68
N ILE A 159 -30.50 5.67 -10.62
CA ILE A 159 -30.07 4.88 -11.77
C ILE A 159 -30.79 3.54 -11.74
N LYS A 160 -31.30 3.09 -12.89
CA LYS A 160 -31.97 1.80 -12.99
C LYS A 160 -30.94 0.70 -13.21
N LYS A 161 -30.96 -0.31 -12.34
CA LYS A 161 -30.11 -1.50 -12.42
C LYS A 161 -30.99 -2.73 -12.19
N ASN A 162 -30.89 -3.74 -13.06
CA ASN A 162 -31.70 -4.96 -12.98
C ASN A 162 -33.21 -4.68 -12.85
N ASN A 163 -33.72 -3.70 -13.61
CA ASN A 163 -35.10 -3.21 -13.55
C ASN A 163 -35.53 -2.53 -12.23
N GLU A 164 -34.62 -2.28 -11.30
CA GLU A 164 -34.88 -1.59 -10.04
C GLU A 164 -34.21 -0.22 -9.98
N TRP A 165 -34.93 0.76 -9.42
CA TRP A 165 -34.38 2.09 -9.18
C TRP A 165 -33.47 2.10 -7.96
N ASN A 166 -32.22 2.47 -8.16
CA ASN A 166 -31.21 2.55 -7.12
C ASN A 166 -30.75 4.00 -6.97
N VAL A 167 -30.61 4.48 -5.74
CA VAL A 167 -30.07 5.82 -5.50
C VAL A 167 -28.58 5.82 -5.79
N SER A 168 -28.16 6.58 -6.79
CA SER A 168 -26.76 6.75 -7.18
C SER A 168 -26.11 7.84 -6.34
N TYR A 169 -26.70 9.04 -6.39
CA TYR A 169 -26.26 10.19 -5.62
C TYR A 169 -27.39 10.85 -4.87
N VAL A 170 -26.99 11.46 -3.77
CA VAL A 170 -27.80 12.27 -2.90
C VAL A 170 -27.03 13.54 -2.60
N PHE A 171 -27.65 14.69 -2.85
CA PHE A 171 -27.04 16.01 -2.74
C PHE A 171 -28.08 17.09 -2.41
N ASN A 172 -27.59 18.29 -2.10
CA ASN A 172 -28.38 19.50 -1.99
C ASN A 172 -27.67 20.64 -2.75
N PHE A 173 -28.27 21.83 -2.78
CA PHE A 173 -27.68 23.00 -3.45
C PHE A 173 -26.80 23.85 -2.52
N GLN A 174 -26.30 23.29 -1.41
CA GLN A 174 -25.30 23.98 -0.60
C GLN A 174 -24.05 24.24 -1.44
N ARG A 175 -23.58 25.48 -1.42
CA ARG A 175 -22.37 25.90 -2.10
C ARG A 175 -21.15 25.47 -1.30
N TYR A 176 -20.17 24.92 -2.00
CA TYR A 176 -18.88 24.52 -1.45
C TYR A 176 -17.74 25.15 -2.26
N ASN A 177 -16.61 25.33 -1.59
CA ASN A 177 -15.33 25.71 -2.16
C ASN A 177 -14.29 24.61 -1.88
N GLU A 178 -13.11 24.69 -2.49
CA GLU A 178 -12.09 23.63 -2.33
C GLU A 178 -11.64 23.38 -0.88
N ILE A 179 -11.69 24.41 -0.03
CA ILE A 179 -11.34 24.30 1.39
C ILE A 179 -12.32 23.36 2.12
N ASP A 180 -13.60 23.37 1.75
CA ASP A 180 -14.64 22.60 2.43
C ASP A 180 -14.47 21.09 2.22
N PHE A 181 -13.84 20.69 1.10
CA PHE A 181 -13.59 19.29 0.76
C PHE A 181 -12.13 18.86 0.81
N ALA A 182 -11.22 19.75 1.21
CA ALA A 182 -9.78 19.45 1.31
C ALA A 182 -9.48 18.25 2.21
N SER A 183 -10.24 18.08 3.29
CA SER A 183 -10.03 17.02 4.28
C SER A 183 -10.26 15.61 3.70
N PHE A 184 -11.32 15.39 2.91
CA PHE A 184 -11.54 14.08 2.30
C PHE A 184 -10.67 13.86 1.06
N ILE A 185 -10.28 14.93 0.33
CA ILE A 185 -9.23 14.83 -0.69
C ILE A 185 -7.96 14.29 -0.04
N GLN A 186 -7.49 14.89 1.06
CA GLN A 186 -6.31 14.42 1.78
C GLN A 186 -6.41 12.94 2.14
N LYS A 187 -7.56 12.49 2.67
CA LYS A 187 -7.77 11.08 3.01
C LYS A 187 -7.68 10.16 1.79
N TYR A 188 -8.25 10.52 0.64
CA TYR A 188 -8.13 9.72 -0.57
C TYR A 188 -6.67 9.51 -0.99
N TYR A 189 -5.81 10.51 -0.85
CA TYR A 189 -4.39 10.40 -1.23
C TYR A 189 -3.49 9.85 -0.13
N THR A 190 -3.92 9.78 1.14
CA THR A 190 -3.06 9.38 2.27
C THR A 190 -3.47 8.07 2.94
N ASP A 191 -4.73 7.66 2.83
CA ASP A 191 -5.25 6.44 3.45
C ASP A 191 -5.72 5.45 2.37
N ILE A 192 -4.99 4.34 2.25
CA ILE A 192 -5.29 3.26 1.30
C ILE A 192 -6.68 2.63 1.50
N ASN A 193 -7.27 2.78 2.69
CA ASN A 193 -8.53 2.17 3.06
C ASN A 193 -9.73 3.12 2.90
N TYR A 194 -9.50 4.43 2.76
CA TYR A 194 -10.58 5.43 2.71
C TYR A 194 -11.50 5.29 1.49
N GLY A 195 -10.94 4.85 0.37
CA GLY A 195 -11.62 4.75 -0.92
C GLY A 195 -11.22 3.53 -1.74
N PRO A 196 -11.73 3.41 -2.98
CA PRO A 196 -11.43 2.30 -3.85
C PRO A 196 -10.09 2.45 -4.60
N PHE A 197 -9.51 3.65 -4.63
CA PHE A 197 -8.42 4.01 -5.53
C PHE A 197 -7.06 3.39 -5.20
N TRP A 198 -6.83 2.95 -3.96
CA TRP A 198 -5.59 2.22 -3.62
C TRP A 198 -5.79 0.70 -3.60
N LYS A 199 -6.97 0.20 -4.00
CA LYS A 199 -7.30 -1.24 -3.93
C LYS A 199 -7.12 -1.95 -5.27
N ALA A 200 -7.11 -1.20 -6.36
CA ALA A 200 -6.95 -1.72 -7.70
C ALA A 200 -6.59 -0.59 -8.67
N VAL A 201 -6.01 -0.94 -9.82
CA VAL A 201 -5.96 -0.05 -10.97
C VAL A 201 -7.38 0.11 -11.51
N HIS A 202 -7.82 1.35 -11.67
CA HIS A 202 -9.12 1.73 -12.20
C HIS A 202 -8.92 2.63 -13.42
N PHE A 203 -9.64 2.31 -14.49
CA PHE A 203 -9.62 3.07 -15.73
C PHE A 203 -10.97 2.92 -16.43
N ALA A 204 -11.52 3.99 -16.99
CA ALA A 204 -12.71 3.96 -17.80
C ALA A 204 -12.67 5.08 -18.84
N TYR A 205 -13.03 4.75 -20.08
CA TYR A 205 -13.28 5.72 -21.14
C TYR A 205 -14.31 5.18 -22.12
N TYR A 206 -14.85 6.07 -22.96
CA TYR A 206 -15.99 5.79 -23.81
C TYR A 206 -15.70 6.07 -25.29
N PRO A 207 -14.76 5.33 -25.91
CA PRO A 207 -14.52 5.46 -27.34
C PRO A 207 -15.83 5.16 -28.09
N ASN A 208 -16.25 6.09 -28.95
CA ASN A 208 -17.50 5.99 -29.70
C ASN A 208 -18.74 5.72 -28.82
N LYS A 209 -18.77 6.30 -27.61
CA LYS A 209 -19.84 6.13 -26.61
C LYS A 209 -19.98 4.71 -26.04
N LYS A 210 -18.96 3.86 -26.19
CA LYS A 210 -18.95 2.47 -25.70
C LYS A 210 -17.97 2.29 -24.55
N LEU A 211 -18.40 1.67 -23.45
CA LEU A 211 -17.52 1.44 -22.31
C LEU A 211 -16.29 0.60 -22.67
N ARG A 212 -15.13 1.08 -22.23
CA ARG A 212 -13.90 0.31 -22.03
C ARG A 212 -13.36 0.63 -20.65
N ALA A 213 -13.34 -0.35 -19.75
CA ALA A 213 -12.89 -0.14 -18.38
C ALA A 213 -12.06 -1.29 -17.82
N ILE A 214 -11.21 -0.92 -16.86
CA ILE A 214 -10.37 -1.81 -16.06
C ILE A 214 -10.75 -1.57 -14.60
N LYS A 215 -10.92 -2.67 -13.86
CA LYS A 215 -11.07 -2.70 -12.41
C LYS A 215 -10.23 -3.85 -11.86
N GLY A 216 -8.99 -3.55 -11.51
CA GLY A 216 -7.98 -4.57 -11.23
C GLY A 216 -7.83 -5.54 -12.41
N MET A 217 -7.77 -6.84 -12.13
CA MET A 217 -7.68 -7.89 -13.16
C MET A 217 -8.98 -8.15 -13.94
N THR A 218 -9.94 -7.22 -13.90
CA THR A 218 -11.22 -7.31 -14.60
C THR A 218 -11.31 -6.26 -15.70
N ILE A 219 -11.68 -6.69 -16.92
CA ILE A 219 -11.96 -5.82 -18.05
C ILE A 219 -13.48 -5.79 -18.29
N LEU A 220 -14.03 -4.59 -18.47
CA LEU A 220 -15.41 -4.37 -18.88
C LEU A 220 -15.45 -3.74 -20.27
N VAL A 221 -16.20 -4.35 -21.19
CA VAL A 221 -16.29 -3.94 -22.59
C VAL A 221 -17.75 -3.93 -22.99
N GLU A 222 -18.24 -2.77 -23.43
CA GLU A 222 -19.56 -2.69 -24.05
C GLU A 222 -19.47 -3.08 -25.53
N LYS A 223 -20.32 -4.03 -25.92
CA LYS A 223 -20.52 -4.50 -27.30
C LYS A 223 -21.42 -3.55 -28.10
N GLU A 224 -21.48 -3.77 -29.41
CA GLU A 224 -22.36 -2.99 -30.31
C GLU A 224 -23.83 -3.02 -29.88
N ASN A 225 -24.32 -4.19 -29.46
CA ASN A 225 -25.69 -4.37 -28.96
C ASN A 225 -25.94 -3.79 -27.55
N GLY A 226 -24.97 -3.07 -26.96
CA GLY A 226 -25.09 -2.44 -25.64
C GLY A 226 -24.86 -3.37 -24.45
N VAL A 227 -24.58 -4.66 -24.68
CA VAL A 227 -24.28 -5.60 -23.61
C VAL A 227 -22.87 -5.37 -23.08
N ILE A 228 -22.73 -5.25 -21.76
CA ILE A 228 -21.43 -5.17 -21.09
C ILE A 228 -20.90 -6.58 -20.82
N CYS A 229 -19.78 -6.92 -21.46
CA CYS A 229 -19.03 -8.13 -21.16
C CYS A 229 -18.02 -7.87 -20.04
N THR A 230 -18.00 -8.77 -19.06
CA THR A 230 -17.06 -8.74 -17.93
C THR A 230 -16.08 -9.90 -18.05
N LEU A 231 -14.79 -9.60 -18.14
CA LEU A 231 -13.71 -10.58 -18.29
C LEU A 231 -12.83 -10.53 -17.03
N LYS A 232 -12.86 -11.58 -16.22
CA LYS A 232 -12.02 -11.72 -15.02
C LYS A 232 -10.82 -12.59 -15.35
N HIS A 233 -9.64 -12.19 -14.91
CA HIS A 233 -8.38 -12.90 -15.19
C HIS A 233 -7.72 -13.31 -13.88
N SER A 234 -7.09 -14.48 -13.87
CA SER A 234 -6.33 -14.98 -12.72
C SER A 234 -4.86 -14.58 -12.75
N ASN A 235 -4.32 -14.24 -13.92
CA ASN A 235 -2.93 -13.83 -14.08
C ASN A 235 -2.77 -12.71 -15.14
N PHE A 236 -1.59 -12.07 -15.13
CA PHE A 236 -1.31 -10.92 -15.97
C PHE A 236 -1.15 -11.26 -17.45
N GLU A 237 -0.70 -12.47 -17.79
CA GLU A 237 -0.56 -12.90 -19.18
C GLU A 237 -1.93 -12.91 -19.90
N GLN A 238 -2.92 -13.57 -19.29
CA GLN A 238 -4.29 -13.59 -19.81
C GLN A 238 -4.90 -12.19 -19.88
N PHE A 239 -4.68 -11.39 -18.84
CA PHE A 239 -5.14 -10.00 -18.80
C PHE A 239 -4.55 -9.16 -19.93
N ASN A 240 -3.25 -9.29 -20.21
CA ASN A 240 -2.56 -8.56 -21.27
C ASN A 240 -3.07 -8.94 -22.67
N ILE A 241 -3.40 -10.22 -22.91
CA ILE A 241 -4.05 -10.65 -24.16
C ILE A 241 -5.38 -9.92 -24.35
N SER A 242 -6.21 -9.86 -23.31
CA SER A 242 -7.49 -9.13 -23.35
C SER A 242 -7.30 -7.61 -23.50
N LEU A 243 -6.32 -7.01 -22.84
CA LEU A 243 -5.99 -5.59 -23.01
C LEU A 243 -5.71 -5.25 -24.49
N LYS A 244 -4.78 -6.00 -25.12
CA LYS A 244 -4.42 -5.81 -26.54
C LYS A 244 -5.58 -6.03 -27.50
N LYS A 245 -6.58 -6.83 -27.10
CA LYS A 245 -7.77 -7.11 -27.91
C LYS A 245 -8.80 -5.99 -27.84
N TYR A 246 -8.97 -5.33 -26.69
CA TYR A 246 -10.11 -4.44 -26.45
C TYR A 246 -9.77 -2.96 -26.27
N PHE A 247 -8.48 -2.62 -26.10
CA PHE A 247 -8.01 -1.24 -25.91
C PHE A 247 -7.10 -0.82 -27.06
N ASP A 248 -7.19 0.45 -27.43
CA ASP A 248 -6.36 1.03 -28.48
C ASP A 248 -4.88 1.04 -28.06
N LYS A 249 -3.99 0.86 -29.03
CA LYS A 249 -2.54 0.79 -28.79
C LYS A 249 -2.01 2.03 -28.07
N ASP A 250 -2.49 3.21 -28.46
CA ASP A 250 -2.05 4.48 -27.85
C ASP A 250 -2.47 4.59 -26.39
N ILE A 251 -3.63 4.03 -26.00
CA ILE A 251 -4.06 3.95 -24.60
C ILE A 251 -3.13 3.03 -23.80
N LEU A 252 -2.79 1.86 -24.36
CA LEU A 252 -1.88 0.92 -23.69
C LEU A 252 -0.50 1.53 -23.47
N VAL A 253 0.06 2.20 -24.50
CA VAL A 253 1.36 2.87 -24.42
C VAL A 253 1.33 4.02 -23.42
N LYS A 254 0.27 4.83 -23.45
CA LYS A 254 0.13 6.01 -22.61
C LYS A 254 0.01 5.68 -21.12
N PHE A 255 -0.79 4.67 -20.78
CA PHE A 255 -1.15 4.39 -19.39
C PHE A 255 -0.34 3.27 -18.72
N ARG A 256 0.51 2.55 -19.46
CA ARG A 256 1.51 1.61 -18.90
C ARG A 256 0.92 0.75 -17.78
N PHE A 257 -0.17 0.05 -18.11
CA PHE A 257 -0.99 -0.59 -17.08
C PHE A 257 -0.18 -1.55 -16.21
N TYR A 258 0.68 -2.38 -16.81
CA TYR A 258 1.48 -3.37 -16.10
C TYR A 258 2.36 -2.77 -15.01
N GLU A 259 3.10 -1.71 -15.36
CA GLU A 259 3.98 -0.99 -14.45
C GLU A 259 3.20 -0.40 -13.28
N ASN A 260 1.98 0.09 -13.54
CA ASN A 260 1.10 0.64 -12.52
C ASN A 260 0.44 -0.42 -11.63
N PHE A 261 0.25 -1.65 -12.12
CA PHE A 261 -0.16 -2.78 -11.27
C PHE A 261 0.94 -3.13 -10.27
N ILE A 262 2.18 -3.26 -10.75
CA ILE A 262 3.35 -3.54 -9.89
C ILE A 262 3.52 -2.42 -8.85
N LYS A 263 3.52 -1.17 -9.30
CA LYS A 263 3.69 -0.02 -8.41
C LYS A 263 2.59 0.07 -7.34
N LEU A 264 1.34 -0.23 -7.69
CA LEU A 264 0.25 -0.26 -6.71
C LEU A 264 0.45 -1.36 -5.68
N GLU A 265 0.88 -2.55 -6.11
CA GLU A 265 1.19 -3.66 -5.21
C GLU A 265 2.31 -3.29 -4.23
N GLU A 266 3.40 -2.71 -4.72
CA GLU A 266 4.51 -2.22 -3.88
C GLU A 266 4.04 -1.19 -2.85
N ILE A 267 3.25 -0.20 -3.27
CA ILE A 267 2.69 0.84 -2.38
C ILE A 267 1.81 0.22 -1.30
N THR A 268 0.89 -0.65 -1.68
CA THR A 268 -0.06 -1.26 -0.75
C THR A 268 0.63 -2.20 0.23
N GLN A 269 1.62 -2.97 -0.24
CA GLN A 269 2.42 -3.84 0.61
C GLN A 269 3.26 -3.07 1.62
N LYS A 270 3.97 -2.02 1.17
CA LYS A 270 4.73 -1.15 2.06
C LYS A 270 3.83 -0.52 3.11
N ASN A 271 2.66 -0.04 2.72
CA ASN A 271 1.70 0.54 3.67
C ASN A 271 1.15 -0.50 4.66
N ASN A 272 0.88 -1.73 4.21
CA ASN A 272 0.49 -2.82 5.10
C ASN A 272 1.58 -3.13 6.12
N MET A 273 2.85 -3.21 5.70
CA MET A 273 3.98 -3.41 6.61
C MET A 273 4.05 -2.31 7.68
N ILE A 274 3.93 -1.04 7.28
CA ILE A 274 3.97 0.10 8.21
C ILE A 274 2.79 0.07 9.19
N ASN A 275 1.58 -0.26 8.71
CA ASN A 275 0.41 -0.36 9.57
C ASN A 275 0.51 -1.52 10.56
N THR A 276 1.00 -2.67 10.11
CA THR A 276 1.28 -3.81 10.99
C THR A 276 2.38 -3.46 11.99
N LEU A 277 3.40 -2.69 11.60
CA LEU A 277 4.44 -2.21 12.51
C LEU A 277 3.89 -1.28 13.58
N LYS A 278 3.04 -0.31 13.20
CA LYS A 278 2.33 0.57 14.14
C LYS A 278 1.54 -0.24 15.16
N GLN A 279 0.82 -1.26 14.71
CA GLN A 279 0.04 -2.15 15.58
C GLN A 279 0.96 -2.95 16.52
N PHE A 280 2.05 -3.53 16.00
CA PHE A 280 2.95 -4.35 16.79
C PHE A 280 3.72 -3.54 17.85
N ILE A 281 4.10 -2.31 17.52
CA ILE A 281 4.71 -1.36 18.46
C ILE A 281 3.74 -0.98 19.57
N ALA A 282 2.46 -0.77 19.25
CA ALA A 282 1.43 -0.46 20.24
C ALA A 282 1.14 -1.60 21.22
N PHE A 283 1.52 -2.84 20.90
CA PHE A 283 1.48 -3.94 21.85
C PHE A 283 2.65 -3.84 22.81
N GLU A 284 2.42 -3.35 24.03
CA GLU A 284 3.41 -3.23 25.11
C GLU A 284 3.90 -4.61 25.62
N THR A 285 4.61 -5.38 24.80
CA THR A 285 5.21 -6.69 25.13
C THR A 285 6.46 -6.53 26.00
N ILE A 286 6.31 -5.80 27.10
CA ILE A 286 7.41 -5.40 27.97
C ILE A 286 7.95 -6.63 28.71
N ALA A 287 9.27 -6.75 28.82
CA ALA A 287 9.92 -7.83 29.55
C ALA A 287 9.41 -7.93 31.00
N ASN A 288 9.08 -9.15 31.46
CA ASN A 288 8.46 -9.41 32.76
C ASN A 288 7.12 -8.68 33.01
N ASP A 289 6.31 -8.48 31.97
CA ASP A 289 4.94 -7.95 32.03
C ASP A 289 4.04 -8.83 31.14
N GLU A 290 2.82 -9.15 31.57
CA GLU A 290 1.88 -10.02 30.85
C GLU A 290 0.92 -9.29 29.90
N LYS A 291 0.79 -7.96 30.03
CA LYS A 291 -0.36 -7.18 29.54
C LYS A 291 -0.69 -7.34 28.05
N ALA A 292 0.32 -7.35 27.16
CA ALA A 292 0.09 -7.33 25.71
C ALA A 292 0.78 -8.50 24.95
N ASN A 293 1.37 -9.47 25.67
CA ASN A 293 2.12 -10.56 25.04
C ASN A 293 1.26 -11.41 24.11
N SER A 294 0.03 -11.72 24.50
CA SER A 294 -0.89 -12.52 23.69
C SER A 294 -1.17 -11.89 22.33
N GLN A 295 -1.34 -10.57 22.27
CA GLN A 295 -1.60 -9.82 21.03
C GLN A 295 -0.39 -9.81 20.10
N GLY A 296 0.82 -9.64 20.66
CA GLY A 296 2.08 -9.75 19.90
C GLY A 296 2.30 -11.16 19.35
N ILE A 297 2.06 -12.18 20.16
CA ILE A 297 2.18 -13.59 19.77
C ILE A 297 1.18 -13.94 18.68
N GLU A 298 -0.09 -13.54 18.84
CA GLU A 298 -1.15 -13.77 17.85
C GLU A 298 -0.80 -13.13 16.51
N LEU A 299 -0.38 -11.85 16.52
CA LEU A 299 0.01 -11.13 15.32
C LEU A 299 1.15 -11.83 14.55
N VAL A 300 2.24 -12.16 15.24
CA VAL A 300 3.40 -12.83 14.62
C VAL A 300 3.02 -14.21 14.11
N SER A 301 2.27 -14.97 14.91
CA SER A 301 1.81 -16.31 14.55
C SER A 301 0.93 -16.29 13.31
N ASP A 302 -0.01 -15.36 13.22
CA ASP A 302 -0.96 -15.31 12.11
C ASP A 302 -0.30 -14.85 10.81
N LEU A 303 0.64 -13.90 10.88
CA LEU A 303 1.47 -13.53 9.73
C LEU A 303 2.26 -14.74 9.21
N LEU A 304 2.92 -15.50 10.09
CA LEU A 304 3.70 -16.67 9.69
C LEU A 304 2.82 -17.83 9.18
N LYS A 305 1.66 -18.09 9.80
CA LYS A 305 0.68 -19.07 9.30
C LYS A 305 0.20 -18.71 7.89
N SER A 306 -0.01 -17.42 7.61
CA SER A 306 -0.47 -16.96 6.28
C SER A 306 0.48 -17.33 5.14
N ILE A 307 1.76 -17.59 5.45
CA ILE A 307 2.80 -18.02 4.50
C ILE A 307 3.23 -19.48 4.68
N GLY A 308 2.43 -20.27 5.40
CA GLY A 308 2.56 -21.73 5.46
C GLY A 308 3.48 -22.26 6.56
N PHE A 309 3.81 -21.47 7.59
CA PHE A 309 4.51 -21.99 8.77
C PHE A 309 3.54 -22.73 9.70
N SER A 310 3.98 -23.86 10.25
CA SER A 310 3.37 -24.47 11.44
C SER A 310 3.92 -23.79 12.68
N ILE A 311 3.03 -23.39 13.59
CA ILE A 311 3.38 -22.65 14.82
C ILE A 311 3.12 -23.49 16.06
N SER A 312 4.07 -23.52 16.97
CA SER A 312 3.96 -24.05 18.33
C SER A 312 4.33 -22.95 19.33
N ILE A 313 3.54 -22.77 20.38
CA ILE A 313 3.81 -21.81 21.46
C ILE A 313 4.21 -22.62 22.68
N GLU A 314 5.47 -22.51 23.10
CA GLU A 314 6.08 -23.43 24.07
C GLU A 314 6.70 -22.70 25.26
N GLY A 315 6.62 -23.34 26.43
CA GLY A 315 7.18 -22.83 27.67
C GLY A 315 6.17 -22.13 28.58
N ASP A 316 6.34 -22.29 29.90
CA ASP A 316 5.46 -21.72 30.93
C ASP A 316 6.13 -20.56 31.64
N SER A 317 6.27 -19.44 30.93
CA SER A 317 6.77 -18.20 31.50
C SER A 317 5.75 -17.64 32.52
N PRO A 318 6.19 -17.19 33.71
CA PRO A 318 5.31 -16.58 34.70
C PRO A 318 4.65 -15.29 34.19
N PHE A 319 5.23 -14.63 33.18
CA PHE A 319 4.71 -13.40 32.56
C PHE A 319 4.02 -13.65 31.22
N LYS A 320 3.70 -14.91 30.90
CA LYS A 320 3.10 -15.30 29.61
C LYS A 320 3.96 -14.85 28.43
N GLN A 321 5.27 -15.06 28.56
CA GLN A 321 6.29 -14.82 27.54
C GLN A 321 6.90 -16.13 27.00
N PRO A 322 6.10 -16.99 26.32
CA PRO A 322 6.59 -18.25 25.76
C PRO A 322 7.52 -18.04 24.56
N VAL A 323 8.09 -19.13 24.06
CA VAL A 323 8.81 -19.17 22.79
C VAL A 323 7.86 -19.59 21.67
N ILE A 324 7.82 -18.80 20.60
CA ILE A 324 7.17 -19.16 19.34
C ILE A 324 8.16 -20.00 18.51
N ILE A 325 7.79 -21.24 18.24
CA ILE A 325 8.51 -22.13 17.34
C ILE A 325 7.73 -22.19 16.03
N ALA A 326 8.28 -21.57 14.99
CA ALA A 326 7.70 -21.56 13.66
C ALA A 326 8.53 -22.43 12.71
N LYS A 327 7.91 -23.46 12.12
CA LYS A 327 8.57 -24.35 11.15
C LYS A 327 7.92 -24.19 9.78
N HIS A 328 8.71 -23.89 8.75
CA HIS A 328 8.31 -24.01 7.34
C HIS A 328 8.99 -25.23 6.74
N THR A 329 8.20 -26.11 6.12
CA THR A 329 8.69 -27.37 5.53
C THR A 329 8.57 -27.31 4.02
N ASN A 330 9.69 -27.45 3.33
CA ASN A 330 9.74 -27.63 1.89
C ASN A 330 10.24 -29.06 1.58
N LYS A 331 9.32 -29.94 1.21
CA LYS A 331 9.62 -31.36 0.91
C LYS A 331 10.56 -31.54 -0.30
N ASN A 332 10.66 -30.54 -1.16
CA ASN A 332 11.50 -30.58 -2.36
C ASN A 332 12.90 -30.01 -2.12
N SER A 333 13.20 -29.52 -0.90
CA SER A 333 14.48 -28.94 -0.55
C SER A 333 15.10 -29.65 0.65
N THR A 334 16.40 -29.88 0.60
CA THR A 334 17.19 -30.33 1.76
C THR A 334 17.80 -29.16 2.54
N LYS A 335 17.69 -27.93 2.00
CA LYS A 335 18.27 -26.73 2.59
C LYS A 335 17.51 -26.34 3.86
N LYS A 336 18.28 -26.07 4.91
CA LYS A 336 17.79 -25.75 6.26
C LYS A 336 18.49 -24.51 6.78
N VAL A 337 17.72 -23.57 7.32
CA VAL A 337 18.24 -22.40 8.03
C VAL A 337 17.47 -22.22 9.34
N THR A 338 18.18 -21.88 10.41
CA THR A 338 17.56 -21.49 11.68
C THR A 338 17.64 -19.98 11.83
N LEU A 339 16.50 -19.35 12.04
CA LEU A 339 16.37 -17.92 12.32
C LEU A 339 16.06 -17.71 13.80
N TYR A 340 16.63 -16.67 14.37
CA TYR A 340 16.39 -16.24 15.73
C TYR A 340 15.89 -14.80 15.75
N SER A 341 14.95 -14.53 16.64
CA SER A 341 14.36 -13.22 16.93
C SER A 341 13.72 -13.22 18.32
N HIS A 342 13.18 -12.08 18.72
CA HIS A 342 12.36 -11.96 19.93
C HIS A 342 11.27 -10.91 19.72
N TYR A 343 10.22 -10.98 20.55
CA TYR A 343 9.08 -10.06 20.47
C TYR A 343 8.92 -9.19 21.73
N ASP A 344 9.57 -9.55 22.83
CA ASP A 344 9.62 -8.72 24.03
C ASP A 344 10.49 -7.49 23.81
N VAL A 345 10.23 -6.45 24.62
CA VAL A 345 10.97 -5.19 24.59
C VAL A 345 11.41 -4.80 26.00
N GLU A 346 12.56 -4.14 26.10
CA GLU A 346 13.06 -3.60 27.36
C GLU A 346 12.07 -2.61 28.02
N LYS A 347 12.11 -2.57 29.35
CA LYS A 347 11.32 -1.66 30.18
C LYS A 347 11.68 -0.21 29.88
N ILE A 348 10.71 0.69 30.08
CA ILE A 348 10.96 2.12 30.09
C ILE A 348 11.40 2.52 31.50
N HIS A 349 12.63 3.01 31.63
CA HIS A 349 13.17 3.50 32.90
C HIS A 349 12.72 4.94 33.19
N LYS A 350 12.67 5.34 34.48
CA LYS A 350 12.13 6.67 34.88
C LYS A 350 12.99 7.84 34.41
N GLU A 351 14.28 7.59 34.21
CA GLU A 351 15.29 8.55 33.76
C GLU A 351 15.25 8.80 32.25
N GLU A 352 14.58 7.95 31.47
CA GLU A 352 14.44 8.07 30.03
C GLU A 352 13.60 9.28 29.63
N LYS A 353 14.08 10.09 28.68
CA LYS A 353 13.42 11.31 28.21
C LYS A 353 12.95 11.15 26.77
N TRP A 354 11.84 10.46 26.63
CA TRP A 354 11.18 10.27 25.35
C TRP A 354 10.55 11.58 24.83
N ASN A 355 10.83 11.94 23.58
CA ASN A 355 10.19 13.06 22.89
C ASN A 355 8.80 12.71 22.34
N THR A 356 8.51 11.43 22.18
CA THR A 356 7.26 10.87 21.66
C THR A 356 6.83 9.70 22.55
N ASP A 357 5.56 9.32 22.52
CA ASP A 357 5.13 8.10 23.22
C ASP A 357 5.94 6.89 22.73
N PRO A 358 6.60 6.11 23.62
CA PRO A 358 7.44 4.98 23.23
C PRO A 358 6.68 3.85 22.51
N PHE A 359 5.36 3.75 22.69
CA PHE A 359 4.53 2.72 22.07
C PHE A 359 3.66 3.25 20.93
N VAL A 360 4.00 4.45 20.41
CA VAL A 360 3.44 4.99 19.17
C VAL A 360 4.57 5.17 18.17
N LEU A 361 4.49 4.45 17.03
CA LEU A 361 5.47 4.61 15.96
C LEU A 361 5.38 6.01 15.33
N VAL A 362 6.41 6.82 15.53
CA VAL A 362 6.50 8.17 14.94
C VAL A 362 7.54 8.19 13.83
N GLU A 363 7.13 8.69 12.65
CA GLU A 363 8.04 9.00 11.56
C GLU A 363 8.53 10.45 11.69
N LYS A 364 9.85 10.65 11.76
CA LYS A 364 10.47 11.97 11.81
C LYS A 364 11.89 11.92 11.25
N ASP A 365 12.27 12.91 10.44
CA ASP A 365 13.64 13.08 9.93
C ASP A 365 14.24 11.81 9.29
N GLY A 366 13.43 11.06 8.54
CA GLY A 366 13.85 9.82 7.86
C GLY A 366 14.04 8.60 8.78
N ARG A 367 13.56 8.68 10.03
CA ARG A 367 13.63 7.60 11.02
C ARG A 367 12.26 7.29 11.62
N TYR A 368 12.08 6.05 12.03
CA TYR A 368 11.01 5.64 12.93
C TYR A 368 11.50 5.70 14.37
N TYR A 369 10.69 6.23 15.27
CA TYR A 369 10.94 6.31 16.72
C TYR A 369 9.87 5.51 17.46
N ALA A 370 10.30 4.56 18.29
CA ALA A 370 9.48 3.78 19.22
C ALA A 370 10.37 2.79 19.98
N ARG A 371 9.93 2.32 21.15
CA ARG A 371 10.57 1.21 21.88
C ARG A 371 10.43 -0.08 21.06
N GLY A 372 11.54 -0.78 20.89
CA GLY A 372 11.62 -2.04 20.16
C GLY A 372 11.60 -1.92 18.64
N ILE A 373 11.71 -0.70 18.08
CA ILE A 373 11.80 -0.51 16.63
C ILE A 373 13.09 -1.09 16.04
N ALA A 374 14.21 -1.00 16.79
CA ALA A 374 15.52 -1.50 16.39
C ALA A 374 15.86 -2.84 17.06
N ASP A 375 15.35 -3.08 18.26
CA ASP A 375 15.51 -4.35 19.00
C ASP A 375 14.16 -4.76 19.63
N ASN A 376 13.30 -5.49 18.92
CA ASN A 376 13.54 -6.15 17.63
C ASN A 376 12.30 -6.19 16.72
N LYS A 377 11.19 -5.59 17.12
CA LYS A 377 9.92 -5.68 16.38
C LYS A 377 10.02 -5.19 14.94
N GLY A 378 10.78 -4.12 14.68
CA GLY A 378 10.98 -3.61 13.33
C GLY A 378 11.73 -4.59 12.43
N VAL A 379 12.83 -5.18 12.92
CA VAL A 379 13.65 -6.13 12.17
C VAL A 379 12.91 -7.45 11.98
N LEU A 380 12.29 -7.98 13.04
CA LEU A 380 11.43 -9.17 12.99
C LEU A 380 10.33 -9.01 11.92
N LEU A 381 9.58 -7.91 11.96
CA LEU A 381 8.50 -7.70 11.01
C LEU A 381 8.99 -7.51 9.57
N SER A 382 10.12 -6.83 9.37
CA SER A 382 10.74 -6.70 8.04
C SER A 382 11.10 -8.05 7.43
N ARG A 383 11.67 -8.96 8.23
CA ARG A 383 11.97 -10.33 7.80
C ARG A 383 10.69 -11.13 7.49
N ILE A 384 9.63 -10.99 8.29
CA ILE A 384 8.33 -11.64 8.01
C ILE A 384 7.76 -11.14 6.67
N PHE A 385 7.73 -9.82 6.45
CA PHE A 385 7.21 -9.24 5.20
C PHE A 385 8.06 -9.62 3.98
N SER A 386 9.36 -9.79 4.15
CA SER A 386 10.24 -10.32 3.10
C SER A 386 9.82 -11.73 2.67
N LEU A 387 9.46 -12.61 3.61
CA LEU A 387 8.95 -13.96 3.29
C LEU A 387 7.55 -13.92 2.65
N ILE A 388 6.68 -13.00 3.09
CA ILE A 388 5.38 -12.75 2.46
C ILE A 388 5.55 -12.34 0.99
N GLU A 389 6.50 -11.46 0.70
CA GLU A 389 6.83 -11.04 -0.67
C GLU A 389 7.30 -12.19 -1.54
N LEU A 390 8.24 -13.00 -1.03
CA LEU A 390 8.71 -14.19 -1.74
C LEU A 390 7.55 -15.13 -2.05
N LYS A 391 6.69 -15.45 -1.08
CA LYS A 391 5.53 -16.34 -1.30
C LYS A 391 4.52 -15.78 -2.30
N LYS A 392 4.24 -14.48 -2.26
CA LYS A 392 3.32 -13.84 -3.22
C LYS A 392 3.84 -13.88 -4.65
N ASN A 393 5.15 -13.82 -4.81
CA ASN A 393 5.83 -13.92 -6.10
C ASN A 393 6.09 -15.38 -6.52
N ASP A 394 5.42 -16.35 -5.89
CA ASP A 394 5.59 -17.79 -6.11
C ASP A 394 7.06 -18.26 -5.96
N GLU A 395 7.86 -17.57 -5.15
CA GLU A 395 9.24 -17.93 -4.88
C GLU A 395 9.33 -18.98 -3.76
N GLU A 396 10.18 -20.00 -3.96
CA GLU A 396 10.34 -21.08 -2.99
C GLU A 396 11.05 -20.61 -1.72
N LEU A 397 10.55 -21.05 -0.56
CA LEU A 397 11.24 -20.90 0.72
C LEU A 397 11.96 -22.22 1.07
N PRO A 398 13.14 -22.18 1.70
CA PRO A 398 13.82 -23.38 2.22
C PRO A 398 13.06 -23.97 3.42
N ASN A 399 13.60 -25.04 4.01
CA ASN A 399 13.16 -25.42 5.35
C ASN A 399 13.67 -24.38 6.34
N ILE A 400 12.76 -23.83 7.15
CA ILE A 400 13.08 -22.78 8.12
C ILE A 400 12.60 -23.22 9.50
N LEU A 401 13.49 -23.19 10.48
CA LEU A 401 13.12 -23.13 11.90
C LEU A 401 13.31 -21.69 12.35
N TRP A 402 12.24 -21.02 12.72
CA TRP A 402 12.29 -19.69 13.31
C TRP A 402 11.93 -19.77 14.78
N ILE A 403 12.88 -19.40 15.63
CA ILE A 403 12.75 -19.31 17.08
C ILE A 403 12.52 -17.84 17.41
N ILE A 404 11.37 -17.51 18.01
CA ILE A 404 11.02 -16.15 18.39
C ILE A 404 10.64 -16.16 19.86
N GLN A 405 11.52 -15.66 20.73
CA GLN A 405 11.32 -15.73 22.18
C GLN A 405 10.69 -14.46 22.78
N GLY A 406 10.13 -14.59 23.98
CA GLY A 406 9.56 -13.47 24.74
C GLY A 406 10.33 -13.07 25.99
N GLU A 407 11.50 -13.65 26.25
CA GLU A 407 12.29 -13.37 27.45
C GLU A 407 13.76 -13.03 27.11
N GLU A 408 14.03 -12.42 25.95
CA GLU A 408 15.40 -12.06 25.54
C GLU A 408 16.01 -11.03 26.48
N GLU A 409 15.23 -10.01 26.79
CA GLU A 409 15.70 -8.83 27.53
C GLU A 409 16.05 -9.18 28.99
N VAL A 410 15.56 -10.32 29.47
CA VAL A 410 15.74 -10.78 30.86
C VAL A 410 16.50 -12.09 30.97
N ALA A 411 16.86 -12.72 29.84
CA ALA A 411 17.44 -14.06 29.77
C ALA A 411 16.66 -15.10 30.60
N GLY A 412 15.35 -15.18 30.36
CA GLY A 412 14.43 -16.00 31.16
C GLY A 412 14.62 -17.52 30.98
N GLN A 413 14.30 -18.28 32.02
CA GLN A 413 14.54 -19.72 32.10
C GLN A 413 13.80 -20.52 31.02
N THR A 414 12.63 -20.06 30.59
CA THR A 414 11.78 -20.71 29.58
C THR A 414 12.55 -21.00 28.29
N THR A 415 13.40 -20.04 27.90
CA THR A 415 14.15 -20.07 26.64
C THR A 415 15.24 -21.14 26.66
N PHE A 416 15.86 -21.40 27.82
CA PHE A 416 16.84 -22.46 28.00
C PHE A 416 16.24 -23.87 27.96
N GLU A 417 14.95 -24.00 28.27
CA GLU A 417 14.25 -25.28 28.26
C GLU A 417 13.77 -25.66 26.85
N VAL A 418 13.29 -24.66 26.09
CA VAL A 418 12.64 -24.90 24.79
C VAL A 418 13.67 -24.94 23.64
N ILE A 419 14.58 -23.97 23.58
CA ILE A 419 15.42 -23.73 22.39
C ILE A 419 16.35 -24.90 22.05
N PRO A 420 17.09 -25.51 23.00
CA PRO A 420 18.07 -26.55 22.69
C PRO A 420 17.45 -27.74 21.94
N LYS A 421 16.27 -28.18 22.38
CA LYS A 421 15.55 -29.30 21.78
C LYS A 421 15.25 -29.09 20.29
N HIS A 422 14.78 -27.90 19.92
CA HIS A 422 14.42 -27.61 18.52
C HIS A 422 15.64 -27.38 17.65
N ILE A 423 16.71 -26.81 18.20
CA ILE A 423 17.99 -26.69 17.50
C ILE A 423 18.55 -28.08 17.16
N GLU A 424 18.55 -28.99 18.13
CA GLU A 424 19.01 -30.38 17.96
C GLU A 424 18.14 -31.14 16.95
N GLU A 425 16.81 -31.06 17.07
CA GLU A 425 15.87 -31.75 16.18
C GLU A 425 15.97 -31.26 14.73
N PHE A 426 16.09 -29.95 14.53
CA PHE A 426 16.09 -29.37 13.20
C PHE A 426 17.45 -29.50 12.52
N ASN A 427 18.54 -29.33 13.27
CA ASN A 427 19.93 -29.51 12.84
C ASN A 427 20.25 -28.81 11.50
N SER A 428 20.17 -27.48 11.48
CA SER A 428 20.56 -26.68 10.31
C SER A 428 22.07 -26.44 10.29
N LYS A 429 22.59 -25.91 9.19
CA LYS A 429 24.00 -25.49 9.08
C LYS A 429 24.22 -24.00 9.25
N ILE A 430 23.17 -23.20 9.13
CA ILE A 430 23.24 -21.75 9.16
C ILE A 430 22.23 -21.24 10.19
N TYR A 431 22.74 -20.49 11.16
CA TYR A 431 22.01 -19.91 12.28
C TYR A 431 22.10 -18.39 12.18
N VAL A 432 20.96 -17.71 12.09
CA VAL A 432 20.88 -16.28 11.80
C VAL A 432 20.19 -15.54 12.92
N GLU A 433 20.89 -14.58 13.52
CA GLU A 433 20.34 -13.66 14.52
C GLU A 433 19.86 -12.36 13.85
N GLU A 434 18.92 -11.66 14.47
CA GLU A 434 18.43 -10.32 14.07
C GLU A 434 19.52 -9.25 14.02
N THR A 435 20.57 -9.40 14.81
CA THR A 435 21.50 -8.29 15.02
C THR A 435 22.37 -8.07 13.79
N GLY A 436 22.40 -6.84 13.31
CA GLY A 436 23.43 -6.36 12.41
C GLY A 436 23.40 -4.85 12.30
N VAL A 437 24.57 -4.27 12.08
CA VAL A 437 24.77 -2.81 12.13
C VAL A 437 25.39 -2.32 10.83
N TYR A 438 25.13 -1.05 10.52
CA TYR A 438 25.88 -0.27 9.56
C TYR A 438 26.91 0.57 10.30
N GLN A 439 28.18 0.45 9.93
CA GLN A 439 29.28 1.29 10.39
C GLN A 439 29.65 2.25 9.26
N ASP A 440 29.54 3.55 9.51
CA ASP A 440 29.80 4.59 8.50
C ASP A 440 29.06 4.35 7.17
N ASN A 441 27.80 3.90 7.27
CA ASN A 441 26.93 3.50 6.16
C ASN A 441 27.38 2.27 5.35
N VAL A 442 28.35 1.51 5.84
CA VAL A 442 28.75 0.20 5.31
C VAL A 442 28.09 -0.91 6.14
N PRO A 443 27.41 -1.89 5.52
CA PRO A 443 26.81 -2.99 6.25
C PRO A 443 27.88 -3.88 6.89
N VAL A 444 27.58 -4.43 8.07
CA VAL A 444 28.44 -5.38 8.77
C VAL A 444 27.78 -6.75 8.81
N ILE A 445 28.52 -7.78 8.41
CA ILE A 445 28.19 -9.17 8.65
C ILE A 445 28.96 -9.64 9.89
N PHE A 446 28.21 -10.01 10.92
CA PHE A 446 28.76 -10.64 12.11
C PHE A 446 28.92 -12.15 11.91
N HIS A 447 30.04 -12.69 12.39
CA HIS A 447 30.26 -14.13 12.51
C HIS A 447 30.95 -14.49 13.84
N LEU A 448 30.92 -15.76 14.22
CA LEU A 448 31.49 -16.22 15.50
C LEU A 448 33.03 -16.32 15.48
N PRO A 449 33.70 -16.00 16.61
CA PRO A 449 35.16 -16.00 16.72
C PRO A 449 35.80 -17.39 16.87
N GLU A 450 35.03 -18.46 17.13
CA GLU A 450 35.58 -19.81 17.32
C GLU A 450 36.06 -20.48 16.01
N THR A 451 35.82 -19.85 14.87
CA THR A 451 36.35 -20.32 13.58
C THR A 451 37.80 -19.88 13.43
N LYS A 452 38.73 -20.83 13.25
CA LYS A 452 40.18 -20.53 13.06
C LYS A 452 40.45 -19.66 11.83
N SER A 453 39.54 -19.67 10.86
CA SER A 453 39.54 -18.87 9.64
C SER A 453 38.11 -18.49 9.28
N ARG A 454 37.93 -17.33 8.63
CA ARG A 454 36.63 -16.92 8.08
C ARG A 454 36.15 -17.99 7.09
N PRO A 455 34.94 -18.53 7.24
CA PRO A 455 34.39 -19.48 6.27
C PRO A 455 34.21 -18.85 4.89
N ASP A 456 34.60 -19.55 3.82
CA ASP A 456 34.56 -19.05 2.44
C ASP A 456 33.14 -18.65 1.99
N PHE A 457 32.11 -19.34 2.52
CA PHE A 457 30.71 -19.03 2.17
C PHE A 457 30.29 -17.62 2.58
N ILE A 458 30.95 -17.00 3.56
CA ILE A 458 30.60 -15.65 4.01
C ILE A 458 30.84 -14.63 2.88
N ASP A 459 31.88 -14.82 2.07
CA ASP A 459 32.16 -13.97 0.91
C ASP A 459 31.09 -14.18 -0.19
N ASP A 460 30.71 -15.43 -0.46
CA ASP A 460 29.62 -15.76 -1.40
C ASP A 460 28.28 -15.15 -0.96
N MET A 461 27.95 -15.27 0.32
CA MET A 461 26.77 -14.67 0.91
C MET A 461 26.82 -13.13 0.82
N ASN A 462 27.96 -12.51 1.15
CA ASN A 462 28.13 -11.05 1.04
C ASN A 462 27.91 -10.56 -0.40
N ASN A 463 28.48 -11.26 -1.38
CA ASN A 463 28.24 -10.99 -2.80
C ASN A 463 26.75 -11.11 -3.14
N ALA A 464 26.05 -12.10 -2.60
CA ALA A 464 24.64 -12.29 -2.87
C ALA A 464 23.74 -11.22 -2.24
N ILE A 465 24.00 -10.79 -1.01
CA ILE A 465 23.06 -9.97 -0.22
C ILE A 465 23.43 -8.48 -0.14
N TYR A 466 24.72 -8.15 -0.26
CA TYR A 466 25.24 -6.79 -0.20
C TYR A 466 26.18 -6.44 -1.38
N ASP A 467 26.18 -7.26 -2.43
CA ASP A 467 27.00 -7.05 -3.62
C ASP A 467 28.50 -6.91 -3.28
N GLY A 468 28.95 -7.62 -2.23
CA GLY A 468 30.34 -7.67 -1.77
C GLY A 468 30.79 -6.47 -0.94
N THR A 469 29.88 -5.54 -0.63
CA THR A 469 30.22 -4.29 0.05
C THR A 469 30.30 -4.39 1.57
N ALA A 470 29.75 -5.45 2.16
CA ALA A 470 29.76 -5.56 3.62
C ALA A 470 31.17 -5.84 4.15
N ILE A 471 31.46 -5.25 5.31
CA ILE A 471 32.63 -5.61 6.10
C ILE A 471 32.27 -6.71 7.11
N TYR A 472 33.30 -7.36 7.63
CA TYR A 472 33.14 -8.48 8.54
C TYR A 472 33.56 -8.09 9.95
N ALA A 473 32.80 -8.55 10.93
CA ALA A 473 33.16 -8.39 12.33
C ALA A 473 32.98 -9.70 13.09
N ASN A 474 33.97 -10.03 13.91
CA ASN A 474 33.81 -11.05 14.93
C ASN A 474 32.88 -10.51 16.00
N ARG A 475 31.84 -11.28 16.33
CA ARG A 475 30.97 -10.91 17.45
C ARG A 475 31.64 -11.31 18.77
N HIS A 476 31.97 -10.33 19.60
CA HIS A 476 32.64 -10.57 20.90
C HIS A 476 31.65 -11.08 21.95
N LEU A 477 32.05 -12.14 22.67
CA LEU A 477 31.23 -13.00 23.54
C LEU A 477 30.63 -12.36 24.81
N ASN A 478 30.58 -11.04 24.95
CA ASN A 478 30.17 -10.41 26.23
C ASN A 478 28.64 -10.44 26.47
N LYS A 479 27.80 -10.54 25.41
CA LYS A 479 26.35 -10.87 25.49
C LYS A 479 26.10 -12.41 25.64
N PHE A 480 27.15 -13.24 25.67
CA PHE A 480 27.07 -14.66 25.23
C PHE A 480 27.19 -15.73 26.32
N THR A 481 27.44 -15.40 27.59
CA THR A 481 27.52 -16.46 28.62
C THR A 481 26.15 -17.04 29.00
N LYS A 482 25.05 -16.50 28.45
CA LYS A 482 23.67 -16.86 28.82
C LYS A 482 22.66 -16.87 27.66
N CYS A 483 23.05 -16.76 26.39
CA CYS A 483 22.06 -16.82 25.30
C CYS A 483 21.85 -18.30 24.87
N PRO A 484 20.69 -18.90 25.16
CA PRO A 484 20.44 -20.31 24.84
C PRO A 484 20.46 -20.61 23.34
N PHE A 485 20.20 -19.63 22.47
CA PHE A 485 20.35 -19.81 21.03
C PHE A 485 21.80 -20.06 20.65
N ILE A 486 22.69 -19.15 21.04
CA ILE A 486 24.09 -19.19 20.60
C ILE A 486 24.86 -20.34 21.26
N THR A 487 24.62 -20.60 22.55
CA THR A 487 25.32 -21.67 23.28
C THR A 487 24.96 -23.07 22.80
N ASN A 488 23.88 -23.23 22.03
CA ASN A 488 23.43 -24.51 21.51
C ASN A 488 23.64 -24.66 19.99
N ILE A 489 24.29 -23.70 19.33
CA ILE A 489 24.67 -23.85 17.93
C ILE A 489 25.66 -25.03 17.81
N PRO A 490 25.42 -26.01 16.91
CA PRO A 490 26.35 -27.12 16.70
C PRO A 490 27.74 -26.63 16.31
N LYS A 491 28.80 -27.31 16.78
CA LYS A 491 30.20 -26.93 16.52
C LYS A 491 30.58 -26.90 15.04
N ASP A 492 29.87 -27.65 14.22
CA ASP A 492 30.06 -27.77 12.77
C ASP A 492 29.02 -26.98 11.96
N ALA A 493 28.34 -26.03 12.61
CA ALA A 493 27.42 -25.08 12.02
C ALA A 493 27.99 -23.65 12.06
N TYR A 494 27.33 -22.74 11.34
CA TYR A 494 27.77 -21.37 11.18
C TYR A 494 26.74 -20.39 11.73
N TYR A 495 27.24 -19.39 12.44
CA TYR A 495 26.45 -18.25 12.89
C TYR A 495 26.69 -17.05 11.98
N VAL A 496 25.61 -16.33 11.68
CA VAL A 496 25.63 -15.07 10.94
C VAL A 496 24.70 -14.07 11.61
N GLY A 497 25.12 -12.81 11.73
CA GLY A 497 24.26 -11.69 12.11
C GLY A 497 24.31 -10.57 11.07
N PHE A 498 23.15 -10.10 10.60
CA PHE A 498 23.04 -8.93 9.74
C PHE A 498 21.64 -8.27 9.91
N GLY A 499 21.58 -6.96 9.74
CA GLY A 499 20.43 -6.15 10.17
C GLY A 499 20.53 -4.69 9.75
N PRO A 500 19.45 -3.92 9.92
CA PRO A 500 19.37 -2.52 9.49
C PRO A 500 19.91 -1.50 10.49
N ASN A 501 20.38 -1.93 11.66
CA ASN A 501 20.68 -1.00 12.77
C ASN A 501 21.88 -0.10 12.43
N ASP A 502 21.97 1.04 13.07
CA ASP A 502 23.09 1.96 12.96
C ASP A 502 23.44 2.59 14.32
N SER A 503 24.50 3.39 14.36
CA SER A 503 24.96 4.03 15.59
C SER A 503 23.93 4.97 16.24
N LEU A 504 22.87 5.33 15.52
CA LEU A 504 21.82 6.24 15.96
C LEU A 504 20.59 5.50 16.52
N CYS A 505 20.59 4.16 16.55
CA CYS A 505 19.42 3.41 16.99
C CYS A 505 19.06 3.61 18.47
N ASN A 506 20.04 3.93 19.33
CA ASN A 506 19.85 4.12 20.78
C ASN A 506 19.04 2.98 21.45
N ILE A 507 19.38 1.73 21.11
CA ILE A 507 18.74 0.51 21.63
C ILE A 507 18.73 0.53 23.17
N HIS A 508 17.60 0.13 23.76
CA HIS A 508 17.35 0.09 25.21
C HIS A 508 17.43 1.44 25.93
N ARG A 509 17.34 2.55 25.18
CA ARG A 509 17.34 3.92 25.73
C ARG A 509 16.19 4.73 25.16
N ASP A 510 16.06 5.96 25.64
CA ASP A 510 15.06 6.90 25.20
C ASP A 510 15.23 7.29 23.72
N ASN A 511 14.11 7.49 23.01
CA ASN A 511 14.16 7.84 21.58
C ASN A 511 14.87 6.78 20.72
N GLU A 512 14.73 5.50 21.10
CA GLU A 512 15.12 4.38 20.23
C GLU A 512 14.53 4.59 18.84
N SER A 513 15.36 4.37 17.81
CA SER A 513 15.00 4.70 16.45
C SER A 513 15.58 3.75 15.42
N LEU A 514 15.01 3.75 14.21
CA LEU A 514 15.55 3.00 13.08
C LEU A 514 15.43 3.80 11.79
N SER A 515 16.48 3.77 10.97
CA SER A 515 16.45 4.40 9.64
C SER A 515 15.41 3.72 8.74
N ILE A 516 14.50 4.52 8.17
CA ILE A 516 13.46 4.02 7.27
C ILE A 516 14.10 3.44 6.01
N GLU A 517 15.12 4.11 5.48
CA GLU A 517 15.86 3.66 4.30
C GLU A 517 16.54 2.30 4.55
N LYS A 518 17.23 2.14 5.69
CA LYS A 518 17.91 0.87 6.03
C LYS A 518 16.92 -0.25 6.31
N LEU A 519 15.79 0.04 6.95
CA LEU A 519 14.73 -0.95 7.18
C LEU A 519 14.13 -1.45 5.85
N VAL A 520 13.88 -0.54 4.90
CA VAL A 520 13.41 -0.89 3.55
C VAL A 520 14.47 -1.71 2.81
N LYS A 521 15.74 -1.27 2.81
CA LYS A 521 16.84 -2.05 2.21
C LYS A 521 16.99 -3.43 2.84
N HIS A 522 16.78 -3.55 4.15
CA HIS A 522 16.91 -4.84 4.84
C HIS A 522 15.87 -5.86 4.37
N ASN A 523 14.67 -5.44 3.97
CA ASN A 523 13.69 -6.33 3.35
C ASN A 523 14.27 -6.97 2.07
N ASP A 524 14.87 -6.17 1.18
CA ASP A 524 15.51 -6.68 -0.04
C ASP A 524 16.71 -7.58 0.26
N VAL A 525 17.56 -7.19 1.23
CA VAL A 525 18.71 -7.99 1.68
C VAL A 525 18.24 -9.36 2.20
N PHE A 526 17.18 -9.40 3.00
CA PHE A 526 16.67 -10.65 3.56
C PHE A 526 16.03 -11.54 2.48
N LYS A 527 15.34 -10.96 1.49
CA LYS A 527 14.88 -11.71 0.31
C LYS A 527 16.06 -12.32 -0.47
N LYS A 528 17.12 -11.55 -0.72
CA LYS A 528 18.36 -12.02 -1.35
C LYS A 528 19.00 -13.15 -0.53
N PHE A 529 19.01 -13.03 0.81
CA PHE A 529 19.53 -14.06 1.71
C PHE A 529 18.76 -15.38 1.60
N ILE A 530 17.43 -15.35 1.62
CA ILE A 530 16.61 -16.56 1.48
C ILE A 530 16.82 -17.22 0.11
N LYS A 531 16.92 -16.42 -0.96
CA LYS A 531 17.29 -16.90 -2.31
C LYS A 531 18.65 -17.56 -2.35
N TRP A 532 19.62 -17.01 -1.62
CA TRP A 532 20.96 -17.57 -1.49
C TRP A 532 20.94 -18.90 -0.72
N ILE A 533 20.17 -19.02 0.38
CA ILE A 533 20.01 -20.29 1.11
C ILE A 533 19.50 -21.43 0.21
N ASN A 534 18.61 -21.14 -0.74
CA ASN A 534 18.12 -22.16 -1.68
C ASN A 534 19.19 -22.63 -2.68
N LYS A 535 20.28 -21.89 -2.85
CA LYS A 535 21.32 -22.11 -3.87
C LYS A 535 22.67 -22.54 -3.31
N THR A 536 22.98 -22.15 -2.07
CA THR A 536 24.27 -22.44 -1.43
C THR A 536 24.53 -23.94 -1.34
N GLU A 537 25.81 -24.33 -1.35
CA GLU A 537 26.20 -25.75 -1.24
C GLU A 537 26.22 -26.25 0.22
N ILE A 538 26.19 -25.33 1.19
CA ILE A 538 26.04 -25.62 2.63
C ILE A 538 24.70 -26.31 2.90
#